data_AF-A0A8H8JTL9-F1
#
_entry.id   AF-A0A8H8JTL9-F1
#
_cell.length_a   1.000
_cell.length_b   1.000
_cell.length_c   1.000
_cell.angle_alpha   90.00
_cell.angle_beta   90.00
_cell.angle_gamma   90.00
#
_symmetry.space_group_name_H-M   'P 1'
#
loop_
_entity.id
_entity.type
_entity.pdbx_description
1 polymer ?
#
loop_
_entity_poly.entity_id
_entity_poly.type
_entity_poly.pdbx_seq_one_letter_code
_entity_poly.pdbx_strand_id
1 'polypeptide(L)'
;MSLPPPYYASAAALQAEHRDAATLLRRTSEDIVAIDKTFGDVSYLLQGQNGVAVSPSSLREDWQRTQKLFHSIIWGARTAATQVEARNKDFIEVIIPVVGDPDESKNSKIAELRTFISKNPPTFLTSAQVSQQLQEIEAGLTKVLKQHGEDADKMIASARADIAKLEDEREQAKKKEDSTPKKPIFDSSDPPTEPVDYDAKIARAKSMIDMVNSQREEIKAKVAEIKHAWATVPDQVGNCLGAIWTHLTTDATHLKNRLEGSTTDPMPDLSGITRAYTEVNSALKYYATNVNKMRP
;
A
#
# COMPACT_ATOMS: atom_id res chain seq x y z
N MET A 1 8.27 32.74 5.99
CA MET A 1 7.42 31.70 6.62
C MET A 1 7.27 32.08 8.09
N SER A 2 6.07 32.49 8.51
CA SER A 2 5.83 32.81 9.92
C SER A 2 5.77 31.52 10.73
N LEU A 3 6.41 31.52 11.90
CA LEU A 3 6.25 30.45 12.88
C LEU A 3 4.74 30.23 13.14
N PRO A 4 4.29 28.97 13.31
CA PRO A 4 2.90 28.71 13.67
C PRO A 4 2.58 29.47 14.98
N PRO A 5 1.33 29.94 15.16
CA PRO A 5 0.96 30.71 16.34
C PRO A 5 1.23 29.90 17.61
N PRO A 6 1.55 30.55 18.74
CA PRO A 6 1.74 29.86 20.02
C PRO A 6 0.47 29.04 20.34
N TYR A 7 0.64 27.75 20.61
CA TYR A 7 -0.44 26.81 20.91
C TYR A 7 -1.15 27.21 22.21
N TYR A 8 -2.20 28.02 22.08
CA TYR A 8 -3.30 28.16 23.06
C TYR A 8 -4.59 27.57 22.48
N ALA A 9 -4.48 26.45 21.77
CA ALA A 9 -5.61 25.57 21.58
C ALA A 9 -5.99 25.07 22.99
N SER A 10 -7.15 25.47 23.51
CA SER A 10 -7.73 24.89 24.73
C SER A 10 -7.60 23.36 24.72
N ALA A 11 -7.65 22.70 25.88
CA ALA A 11 -7.64 21.23 25.95
C ALA A 11 -8.66 20.58 24.98
N ALA A 12 -9.77 21.27 24.67
CA ALA A 12 -10.76 20.87 23.67
C ALA A 12 -10.24 20.91 22.22
N ALA A 13 -9.44 21.90 21.83
CA ALA A 13 -8.88 22.00 20.48
C ALA A 13 -7.73 20.99 20.28
N LEU A 14 -6.87 20.79 21.29
CA LEU A 14 -5.89 19.70 21.30
C LEU A 14 -6.60 18.34 21.18
N GLN A 15 -7.70 18.14 21.91
CA GLN A 15 -8.49 16.92 21.85
C GLN A 15 -9.15 16.71 20.47
N ALA A 16 -9.63 17.77 19.81
CA ALA A 16 -10.20 17.67 18.47
C ALA A 16 -9.15 17.25 17.43
N GLU A 17 -7.99 17.92 17.41
CA GLU A 17 -6.89 17.61 16.49
C GLU A 17 -6.35 16.20 16.70
N HIS A 18 -6.20 15.79 17.97
CA HIS A 18 -5.77 14.44 18.31
C HIS A 18 -6.78 13.37 17.93
N ARG A 19 -8.08 13.66 18.03
CA ARG A 19 -9.14 12.76 17.59
C ARG A 19 -9.14 12.60 16.07
N ASP A 20 -8.90 13.68 15.32
CA ASP A 20 -8.76 13.64 13.88
C ASP A 20 -7.53 12.82 13.47
N ALA A 21 -6.38 13.07 14.11
CA ALA A 21 -5.17 12.27 13.90
C ALA A 21 -5.37 10.79 14.24
N ALA A 22 -6.05 10.48 15.35
CA ALA A 22 -6.37 9.11 15.75
C ALA A 22 -7.29 8.41 14.74
N THR A 23 -8.30 9.12 14.24
CA THR A 23 -9.22 8.60 13.21
C THR A 23 -8.49 8.35 11.91
N LEU A 24 -7.63 9.28 11.48
CA LEU A 24 -6.84 9.15 10.27
C LEU A 24 -5.87 7.96 10.36
N LEU A 25 -5.11 7.84 11.46
CA LEU A 25 -4.21 6.70 11.67
C LEU A 25 -4.93 5.35 11.59
N ARG A 26 -6.13 5.22 12.17
CA ARG A 26 -6.93 3.99 12.09
C ARG A 26 -7.33 3.68 10.66
N ARG A 27 -7.96 4.65 9.98
CA ARG A 27 -8.40 4.51 8.59
C ARG A 27 -7.23 4.17 7.67
N THR A 28 -6.14 4.90 7.76
CA THR A 28 -4.95 4.67 6.93
C THR A 28 -4.35 3.28 7.18
N SER A 29 -4.39 2.76 8.41
CA SER A 29 -3.95 1.39 8.67
C SER A 29 -4.82 0.32 7.99
N GLU A 30 -6.12 0.58 7.85
CA GLU A 30 -7.06 -0.31 7.16
C GLU A 30 -6.85 -0.23 5.64
N ASP A 31 -6.64 0.98 5.12
CA ASP A 31 -6.30 1.21 3.71
C ASP A 31 -4.99 0.48 3.33
N ILE A 32 -3.97 0.51 4.20
CA ILE A 32 -2.71 -0.23 4.00
C ILE A 32 -2.95 -1.75 3.88
N VAL A 33 -3.75 -2.32 4.77
CA VAL A 33 -4.07 -3.76 4.74
C VAL A 33 -4.89 -4.11 3.49
N ALA A 34 -5.79 -3.23 3.06
CA ALA A 34 -6.54 -3.41 1.82
C ALA A 34 -5.60 -3.36 0.59
N ILE A 35 -4.67 -2.42 0.54
CA ILE A 35 -3.64 -2.33 -0.52
C ILE A 35 -2.81 -3.61 -0.58
N ASP A 36 -2.33 -4.13 0.55
CA ASP A 36 -1.55 -5.38 0.60
C ASP A 36 -2.34 -6.57 0.05
N LYS A 37 -3.63 -6.66 0.38
CA LYS A 37 -4.52 -7.66 -0.20
C LYS A 37 -4.62 -7.53 -1.72
N THR A 38 -4.82 -6.31 -2.23
CA THR A 38 -4.87 -6.06 -3.67
C THR A 38 -3.54 -6.38 -4.35
N PHE A 39 -2.41 -6.15 -3.67
CA PHE A 39 -1.10 -6.61 -4.15
C PHE A 39 -1.05 -8.13 -4.33
N GLY A 40 -1.57 -8.88 -3.34
CA GLY A 40 -1.70 -10.33 -3.38
C GLY A 40 -2.61 -10.84 -4.50
N ASP A 41 -3.74 -10.17 -4.73
CA ASP A 41 -4.67 -10.52 -5.81
C ASP A 41 -4.01 -10.39 -7.19
N VAL A 42 -3.28 -9.30 -7.45
CA VAL A 42 -2.55 -9.12 -8.71
C VAL A 42 -1.43 -10.15 -8.86
N SER A 43 -0.71 -10.47 -7.77
CA SER A 43 0.27 -11.57 -7.79
C SER A 43 -0.34 -12.89 -8.25
N TYR A 44 -1.56 -13.19 -7.77
CA TYR A 44 -2.29 -14.39 -8.17
C TYR A 44 -2.72 -14.35 -9.64
N LEU A 45 -3.22 -13.20 -10.13
CA LEU A 45 -3.60 -13.03 -11.54
C LEU A 45 -2.39 -13.16 -12.48
N LEU A 46 -1.25 -12.58 -12.11
CA LEU A 46 0.01 -12.69 -12.88
C LEU A 46 0.58 -14.11 -12.92
N GLN A 47 0.24 -14.96 -11.96
CA GLN A 47 0.61 -16.39 -12.00
C GLN A 47 -0.25 -17.20 -12.98
N GLY A 48 -1.40 -16.66 -13.38
CA GLY A 48 -2.36 -17.28 -14.28
C GLY A 48 -3.33 -18.23 -13.57
N GLN A 49 -4.60 -18.18 -13.96
CA GLN A 49 -5.58 -19.22 -13.62
C GLN A 49 -5.53 -20.34 -14.69
N ASN A 50 -5.68 -21.60 -14.26
CA ASN A 50 -5.86 -22.77 -15.14
C ASN A 50 -4.69 -23.07 -16.12
N GLY A 51 -3.45 -22.75 -15.75
CA GLY A 51 -2.25 -23.24 -16.45
C GLY A 51 -1.79 -22.41 -17.66
N VAL A 52 -2.46 -21.32 -17.98
CA VAL A 52 -1.99 -20.36 -19.00
C VAL A 52 -1.39 -19.16 -18.29
N ALA A 53 -0.06 -19.12 -18.19
CA ALA A 53 0.66 -17.95 -17.71
C ALA A 53 0.59 -16.85 -18.78
N VAL A 54 -0.20 -15.80 -18.51
CA VAL A 54 -0.34 -14.63 -19.40
C VAL A 54 0.82 -13.64 -19.21
N SER A 55 1.82 -13.97 -18.38
CA SER A 55 2.86 -13.04 -17.97
C SER A 55 4.24 -13.71 -17.87
N PRO A 56 5.30 -13.08 -18.41
CA PRO A 56 6.65 -13.59 -18.32
C PRO A 56 7.18 -13.55 -16.88
N SER A 57 8.23 -14.33 -16.60
CA SER A 57 8.87 -14.37 -15.27
C SER A 57 9.39 -13.00 -14.83
N SER A 58 9.94 -12.21 -15.74
CA SER A 58 10.44 -10.85 -15.48
C SER A 58 9.37 -9.91 -14.93
N LEU A 59 8.13 -10.00 -15.42
CA LEU A 59 7.02 -9.19 -14.95
C LEU A 59 6.65 -9.52 -13.50
N ARG A 60 6.72 -10.81 -13.13
CA ARG A 60 6.50 -11.27 -11.75
C ARG A 60 7.60 -10.79 -10.81
N GLU A 61 8.85 -10.79 -11.26
CA GLU A 61 9.98 -10.25 -10.49
C GLU A 61 9.85 -8.75 -10.26
N ASP A 62 9.48 -7.99 -11.29
CA ASP A 62 9.21 -6.56 -11.17
C ASP A 62 8.07 -6.27 -10.19
N TRP A 63 6.97 -7.04 -10.28
CA TRP A 63 5.85 -6.93 -9.34
C TRP A 63 6.25 -7.22 -7.90
N GLN A 64 6.97 -8.33 -7.66
CA GLN A 64 7.48 -8.69 -6.34
C GLN A 64 8.43 -7.62 -5.78
N ARG A 65 9.24 -6.99 -6.64
CA ARG A 65 10.11 -5.89 -6.23
C ARG A 65 9.30 -4.69 -5.77
N THR A 66 8.27 -4.30 -6.53
CA THR A 66 7.35 -3.22 -6.14
C THR A 66 6.63 -3.52 -4.83
N GLN A 67 6.13 -4.75 -4.65
CA GLN A 67 5.49 -5.18 -3.40
C GLN A 67 6.46 -5.13 -2.20
N LYS A 68 7.72 -5.57 -2.38
CA LYS A 68 8.75 -5.49 -1.33
C LYS A 68 9.07 -4.06 -0.92
N LEU A 69 9.13 -3.13 -1.88
CA LEU A 69 9.33 -1.71 -1.60
C LEU A 69 8.16 -1.14 -0.80
N PHE A 70 6.92 -1.48 -1.20
CA PHE A 70 5.73 -1.12 -0.43
C PHE A 70 5.83 -1.62 1.01
N HIS A 71 6.13 -2.90 1.23
CA HIS A 71 6.31 -3.46 2.57
C HIS A 71 7.41 -2.74 3.35
N SER A 72 8.56 -2.44 2.73
CA SER A 72 9.66 -1.72 3.37
C SER A 72 9.21 -0.36 3.93
N ILE A 73 8.45 0.41 3.15
CA ILE A 73 7.95 1.72 3.58
C ILE A 73 6.99 1.55 4.76
N ILE A 74 6.06 0.59 4.66
CA ILE A 74 5.08 0.35 5.72
C ILE A 74 5.74 -0.13 7.02
N TRP A 75 6.77 -0.99 6.94
CA TRP A 75 7.56 -1.40 8.10
C TRP A 75 8.33 -0.24 8.73
N GLY A 76 8.86 0.67 7.91
CA GLY A 76 9.45 1.93 8.36
C GLY A 76 8.43 2.80 9.10
N ALA A 77 7.25 2.99 8.52
CA ALA A 77 6.15 3.76 9.10
C ALA A 77 5.66 3.15 10.42
N ARG A 78 5.55 1.82 10.50
CA ARG A 78 5.22 1.11 11.73
C ARG A 78 6.27 1.34 12.81
N THR A 79 7.55 1.23 12.45
CA THR A 79 8.65 1.45 13.39
C THR A 79 8.61 2.87 13.95
N ALA A 80 8.33 3.87 13.09
CA ALA A 80 8.12 5.25 13.50
C ALA A 80 6.90 5.40 14.41
N ALA A 81 5.76 4.79 14.07
CA ALA A 81 4.57 4.82 14.90
C ALA A 81 4.83 4.25 16.31
N THR A 82 5.57 3.14 16.44
CA THR A 82 5.98 2.58 17.73
C THR A 82 6.88 3.53 18.52
N GLN A 83 7.80 4.24 17.87
CA GLN A 83 8.65 5.23 18.53
C GLN A 83 7.86 6.46 19.00
N VAL A 84 6.91 6.93 18.19
CA VAL A 84 6.00 8.03 18.56
C VAL A 84 5.09 7.58 19.72
N GLU A 85 4.58 6.34 19.70
CA GLU A 85 3.79 5.75 20.79
C GLU A 85 4.58 5.70 22.09
N ALA A 86 5.81 5.18 22.07
CA ALA A 86 6.68 5.16 23.24
C ALA A 86 6.96 6.57 23.78
N ARG A 87 7.23 7.55 22.91
CA ARG A 87 7.43 8.95 23.32
C ARG A 87 6.16 9.56 23.92
N ASN A 88 5.01 9.30 23.32
CA ASN A 88 3.73 9.77 23.81
C ASN A 88 3.41 9.19 25.19
N LYS A 89 3.70 7.90 25.38
CA LYS A 89 3.61 7.22 26.66
C LYS A 89 4.55 7.84 27.70
N ASP A 90 5.82 8.09 27.36
CA ASP A 90 6.77 8.79 28.24
C ASP A 90 6.23 10.18 28.66
N PHE A 91 5.60 10.90 27.74
CA PHE A 91 5.01 12.22 28.04
C PHE A 91 3.88 12.11 29.07
N ILE A 92 2.98 11.14 28.91
CA ILE A 92 1.83 10.92 29.80
C ILE A 92 2.27 10.37 31.16
N GLU A 93 3.15 9.39 31.18
CA GLU A 93 3.45 8.58 32.37
C GLU A 93 4.66 9.08 33.17
N VAL A 94 5.53 9.87 32.56
CA VAL A 94 6.74 10.40 33.20
C VAL A 94 6.69 11.92 33.28
N ILE A 95 6.56 12.60 32.15
CA ILE A 95 6.71 14.06 32.08
C ILE A 95 5.57 14.78 32.82
N ILE A 96 4.32 14.46 32.52
CA ILE A 96 3.18 15.11 33.16
C ILE A 96 3.19 14.89 34.70
N PRO A 97 3.39 13.65 35.21
CA PRO A 97 3.50 13.42 36.65
C PRO A 97 4.65 14.19 37.30
N VAL A 98 5.87 14.14 36.74
CA VAL A 98 7.04 14.87 37.27
C VAL A 98 6.78 16.37 37.33
N VAL A 99 6.17 16.94 36.29
CA VAL A 99 5.86 18.38 36.27
C VAL A 99 4.80 18.75 37.30
N GLY A 100 3.79 17.89 37.47
CA GLY A 100 2.69 18.08 38.43
C GLY A 100 3.06 17.82 39.90
N ASP A 101 4.16 17.11 40.17
CA ASP A 101 4.57 16.74 41.53
C ASP A 101 5.06 17.95 42.34
N PRO A 102 4.40 18.33 43.45
CA PRO A 102 4.84 19.46 44.27
C PRO A 102 6.16 19.22 45.02
N ASP A 103 6.53 17.95 45.27
CA ASP A 103 7.73 17.57 46.02
C ASP A 103 8.98 17.55 45.14
N GLU A 104 8.80 17.49 43.82
CA GLU A 104 9.91 17.49 42.87
C GLU A 104 10.51 18.88 42.68
N SER A 105 11.85 18.95 42.67
CA SER A 105 12.55 20.23 42.56
C SER A 105 12.38 20.82 41.15
N LYS A 106 12.26 22.16 41.06
CA LYS A 106 12.19 22.87 39.77
C LYS A 106 13.33 22.48 38.81
N ASN A 107 14.54 22.32 39.32
CA ASN A 107 15.70 21.96 38.50
C ASN A 107 15.59 20.55 37.91
N SER A 108 15.08 19.59 38.70
CA SER A 108 14.84 18.22 38.25
C SER A 108 13.75 18.17 37.16
N LYS A 109 12.62 18.87 37.37
CA LYS A 109 11.56 19.00 36.35
C LYS A 109 12.09 19.53 35.01
N ILE A 110 12.91 20.58 35.07
CA ILE A 110 13.52 21.19 33.88
C ILE A 110 14.51 20.20 33.22
N ALA A 111 15.27 19.45 34.00
CA ALA A 111 16.20 18.45 33.47
C ALA A 111 15.46 17.35 32.68
N GLU A 112 14.37 16.79 33.24
CA GLU A 112 13.55 15.79 32.56
C GLU A 112 12.93 16.32 31.27
N LEU A 113 12.39 17.55 31.29
CA LEU A 113 11.86 18.18 30.09
C LEU A 113 12.93 18.40 29.01
N ARG A 114 14.14 18.82 29.39
CA ARG A 114 15.26 18.95 28.42
C ARG A 114 15.63 17.62 27.81
N THR A 115 15.71 16.56 28.62
CA THR A 115 15.95 15.20 28.13
C THR A 115 14.87 14.78 27.14
N PHE A 116 13.59 14.98 27.47
CA PHE A 116 12.48 14.67 26.58
C PHE A 116 12.53 15.45 25.26
N ILE A 117 12.75 16.78 25.32
CA ILE A 117 12.79 17.66 24.13
C ILE A 117 13.95 17.29 23.20
N SER A 118 15.09 16.89 23.75
CA SER A 118 16.32 16.60 22.99
C SER A 118 16.28 15.32 22.14
N LYS A 119 15.28 14.44 22.32
CA LYS A 119 15.15 13.23 21.50
C LYS A 119 14.91 13.60 20.03
N ASN A 120 15.63 12.94 19.13
CA ASN A 120 15.47 13.12 17.68
C ASN A 120 14.22 12.40 17.16
N PRO A 121 13.56 12.95 16.11
CA PRO A 121 12.43 12.27 15.46
C PRO A 121 12.87 10.94 14.83
N PRO A 122 11.92 9.99 14.64
CA PRO A 122 12.17 8.76 13.92
C PRO A 122 12.73 9.03 12.53
N THR A 123 13.75 8.26 12.11
CA THR A 123 14.41 8.41 10.80
C THR A 123 13.43 8.36 9.63
N PHE A 124 12.36 7.58 9.74
CA PHE A 124 11.31 7.51 8.73
C PHE A 124 10.68 8.88 8.43
N LEU A 125 10.52 9.74 9.44
CA LEU A 125 9.91 11.07 9.30
C LEU A 125 10.86 12.10 8.64
N THR A 126 12.14 11.77 8.51
CA THR A 126 13.17 12.70 8.03
C THR A 126 13.97 12.15 6.85
N SER A 127 13.62 10.95 6.34
CA SER A 127 14.43 10.26 5.33
C SER A 127 13.98 10.60 3.91
N ALA A 128 14.89 11.22 3.14
CA ALA A 128 14.72 11.40 1.70
C ALA A 128 14.60 10.06 0.94
N GLN A 129 15.06 8.95 1.53
CA GLN A 129 14.93 7.62 0.93
C GLN A 129 13.47 7.19 0.81
N VAL A 130 12.60 7.60 1.73
CA VAL A 130 11.17 7.25 1.65
C VAL A 130 10.54 7.86 0.41
N SER A 131 10.79 9.14 0.14
CA SER A 131 10.29 9.82 -1.08
C SER A 131 10.78 9.16 -2.37
N GLN A 132 12.05 8.71 -2.40
CA GLN A 132 12.57 7.96 -3.55
C GLN A 132 11.85 6.61 -3.71
N GLN A 133 11.67 5.85 -2.63
CA GLN A 133 10.97 4.56 -2.69
C GLN A 133 9.51 4.71 -3.13
N LEU A 134 8.84 5.83 -2.78
CA LEU A 134 7.50 6.14 -3.28
C LEU A 134 7.46 6.29 -4.80
N GLN A 135 8.41 7.03 -5.37
CA GLN A 135 8.54 7.20 -6.82
C GLN A 135 8.88 5.88 -7.51
N GLU A 136 9.72 5.04 -6.90
CA GLU A 136 10.06 3.71 -7.42
C GLU A 136 8.85 2.77 -7.46
N ILE A 137 7.95 2.84 -6.46
CA ILE A 137 6.69 2.09 -6.47
C ILE A 137 5.81 2.55 -7.62
N GLU A 138 5.61 3.86 -7.79
CA GLU A 138 4.78 4.40 -8.87
C GLU A 138 5.31 4.02 -10.26
N ALA A 139 6.62 4.12 -10.46
CA ALA A 139 7.30 3.69 -11.67
C ALA A 139 7.11 2.18 -11.90
N GLY A 140 7.26 1.37 -10.85
CA GLY A 140 7.06 -0.08 -10.91
C GLY A 140 5.64 -0.48 -11.31
N LEU A 141 4.62 0.11 -10.68
CA LEU A 141 3.21 -0.14 -11.03
C LEU A 141 2.91 0.23 -12.49
N THR A 142 3.47 1.34 -12.97
CA THR A 142 3.31 1.78 -14.37
C THR A 142 4.01 0.85 -15.35
N LYS A 143 5.23 0.41 -15.02
CA LYS A 143 5.99 -0.56 -15.81
C LYS A 143 5.25 -1.87 -15.95
N VAL A 144 4.72 -2.41 -14.85
CA VAL A 144 3.97 -3.67 -14.83
C VAL A 144 2.74 -3.59 -15.72
N LEU A 145 1.95 -2.52 -15.62
CA LEU A 145 0.77 -2.34 -16.48
C LEU A 145 1.12 -2.26 -17.97
N LYS A 146 2.19 -1.54 -18.30
CA LYS A 146 2.62 -1.41 -19.69
C LYS A 146 3.06 -2.76 -20.27
N GLN A 147 3.96 -3.45 -19.59
CA GLN A 147 4.48 -4.74 -20.04
C GLN A 147 3.39 -5.81 -20.11
N HIS A 148 2.52 -5.88 -19.10
CA HIS A 148 1.39 -6.81 -19.12
C HIS A 148 0.45 -6.54 -20.31
N GLY A 149 0.15 -5.27 -20.60
CA GLY A 149 -0.66 -4.90 -21.75
C GLY A 149 -0.03 -5.31 -23.09
N GLU A 150 1.27 -5.05 -23.27
CA GLU A 150 2.02 -5.43 -24.47
C GLU A 150 2.06 -6.95 -24.67
N ASP A 151 2.22 -7.72 -23.59
CA ASP A 151 2.26 -9.18 -23.67
C ASP A 151 0.87 -9.78 -23.93
N ALA A 152 -0.18 -9.22 -23.32
CA ALA A 152 -1.56 -9.58 -23.62
C ALA A 152 -1.90 -9.31 -25.10
N ASP A 153 -1.49 -8.16 -25.65
CA ASP A 153 -1.72 -7.81 -27.05
C ASP A 153 -1.01 -8.79 -28.01
N LYS A 154 0.22 -9.24 -27.69
CA LYS A 154 0.93 -10.28 -28.46
C LYS A 154 0.20 -11.62 -28.41
N MET A 155 -0.28 -12.04 -27.24
CA MET A 155 -1.02 -13.31 -27.10
C MET A 155 -2.33 -13.29 -27.90
N ILE A 156 -3.06 -12.19 -27.85
CA ILE A 156 -4.29 -12.00 -28.63
C ILE A 156 -3.99 -12.01 -30.13
N ALA A 157 -2.92 -11.35 -30.58
CA ALA A 157 -2.52 -11.35 -31.98
C ALA A 157 -2.15 -12.76 -32.47
N SER A 158 -1.39 -13.53 -31.66
CA SER A 158 -1.06 -14.93 -31.95
C SER A 158 -2.32 -15.80 -32.06
N ALA A 159 -3.24 -15.68 -31.10
CA ALA A 159 -4.49 -16.43 -31.11
C ALA A 159 -5.36 -16.12 -32.33
N ARG A 160 -5.41 -14.85 -32.76
CA ARG A 160 -6.12 -14.43 -33.98
C ARG A 160 -5.48 -14.99 -35.25
N ALA A 161 -4.15 -15.05 -35.31
CA ALA A 161 -3.44 -15.67 -36.41
C ALA A 161 -3.72 -17.18 -36.49
N ASP A 162 -3.76 -17.87 -35.34
CA ASP A 162 -4.10 -19.29 -35.27
C ASP A 162 -5.55 -19.55 -35.72
N ILE A 163 -6.50 -18.69 -35.32
CA ILE A 163 -7.90 -18.77 -35.79
C ILE A 163 -7.96 -18.63 -37.32
N ALA A 164 -7.31 -17.60 -37.89
CA ALA A 164 -7.31 -17.38 -39.33
C ALA A 164 -6.73 -18.57 -40.09
N LYS A 165 -5.62 -19.13 -39.60
CA LYS A 165 -5.01 -20.34 -40.18
C LYS A 165 -5.95 -21.55 -40.12
N LEU A 166 -6.61 -21.78 -38.98
CA LEU A 166 -7.56 -22.88 -38.81
C LEU A 166 -8.81 -22.71 -39.70
N GLU A 167 -9.27 -21.48 -39.90
CA GLU A 167 -10.38 -21.16 -40.82
C GLU A 167 -9.99 -21.44 -42.28
N ASP A 168 -8.79 -21.02 -42.70
CA ASP A 168 -8.26 -21.31 -44.04
C ASP A 168 -8.09 -22.82 -44.27
N GLU A 169 -7.52 -23.55 -43.31
CA GLU A 169 -7.36 -25.01 -43.37
C GLU A 169 -8.71 -25.73 -43.47
N ARG A 170 -9.71 -25.28 -42.70
CA ARG A 170 -11.08 -25.80 -42.74
C ARG A 170 -11.73 -25.57 -44.11
N GLU A 171 -11.55 -24.41 -44.71
CA GLU A 171 -12.09 -24.12 -46.05
C GLU A 171 -11.42 -24.96 -47.14
N GLN A 172 -10.10 -25.14 -47.06
CA GLN A 172 -9.36 -26.02 -47.98
C GLN A 172 -9.78 -27.49 -47.83
N ALA A 173 -10.03 -27.96 -46.61
CA ALA A 173 -10.51 -29.32 -46.35
C ALA A 173 -11.88 -29.57 -47.00
N LYS A 174 -12.83 -28.62 -46.84
CA LYS A 174 -14.15 -28.69 -47.50
C LYS A 174 -14.04 -28.73 -49.02
N LYS A 175 -13.19 -27.88 -49.62
CA LYS A 175 -12.95 -27.86 -51.07
C LYS A 175 -12.40 -29.20 -51.60
N LYS A 176 -11.54 -29.88 -50.82
CA LYS A 176 -11.01 -31.21 -51.19
C LYS A 176 -12.07 -32.30 -51.10
N GLU A 177 -12.93 -32.25 -50.08
CA GLU A 177 -14.04 -33.18 -49.93
C GLU A 177 -15.07 -33.05 -51.07
N ASP A 178 -15.42 -31.82 -51.45
CA ASP A 178 -16.36 -31.52 -52.55
C ASP A 178 -15.79 -31.82 -53.95
N SER A 179 -14.46 -31.83 -54.12
CA SER A 179 -13.79 -32.08 -55.41
C SER A 179 -13.35 -33.53 -55.61
N THR A 180 -13.57 -34.42 -54.63
CA THR A 180 -13.27 -35.85 -54.76
C THR A 180 -14.45 -36.57 -55.43
N PRO A 181 -14.31 -37.12 -56.66
CA PRO A 181 -15.37 -37.92 -57.26
C PRO A 181 -15.59 -39.19 -56.43
N LYS A 182 -16.83 -39.55 -56.11
CA LYS A 182 -17.17 -40.86 -55.54
C LYS A 182 -16.75 -41.97 -56.51
N LYS A 183 -15.52 -42.49 -56.39
CA LYS A 183 -15.09 -43.70 -57.07
C LYS A 183 -15.58 -44.93 -56.30
N PRO A 184 -15.90 -46.02 -56.99
CA PRO A 184 -16.47 -47.22 -56.39
C PRO A 184 -15.45 -47.93 -55.49
N ILE A 185 -16.00 -48.56 -54.46
CA ILE A 185 -15.33 -49.30 -53.38
C ILE A 185 -14.29 -50.27 -53.96
N PHE A 186 -13.02 -50.00 -53.70
CA PHE A 186 -11.98 -51.02 -53.73
C PHE A 186 -11.01 -50.81 -52.56
N ASP A 187 -10.70 -51.92 -51.92
CA ASP A 187 -9.95 -52.10 -50.68
C ASP A 187 -8.67 -51.23 -50.63
N SER A 188 -8.62 -50.26 -49.72
CA SER A 188 -7.44 -49.47 -49.40
C SER A 188 -7.35 -49.34 -47.89
N SER A 189 -6.42 -50.12 -47.33
CA SER A 189 -6.06 -50.20 -45.93
C SER A 189 -5.13 -49.05 -45.53
N ASP A 190 -5.60 -47.81 -45.66
CA ASP A 190 -4.97 -46.66 -44.99
C ASP A 190 -5.72 -46.38 -43.68
N PRO A 191 -5.02 -46.21 -42.54
CA PRO A 191 -5.67 -45.89 -41.28
C PRO A 191 -6.41 -44.55 -41.42
N PRO A 192 -7.65 -44.42 -40.93
CA PRO A 192 -8.39 -43.17 -41.00
C PRO A 192 -7.59 -42.10 -40.27
N THR A 193 -7.21 -41.04 -40.98
CA THR A 193 -6.66 -39.84 -40.34
C THR A 193 -7.78 -39.30 -39.45
N GLU A 194 -7.54 -39.19 -38.13
CA GLU A 194 -8.55 -38.65 -37.21
C GLU A 194 -9.06 -37.29 -37.74
N PRO A 195 -10.39 -37.08 -37.81
CA PRO A 195 -10.93 -35.83 -38.29
C PRO A 195 -10.46 -34.70 -37.38
N VAL A 196 -9.78 -33.71 -37.97
CA VAL A 196 -9.34 -32.53 -37.24
C VAL A 196 -10.59 -31.72 -36.83
N ASP A 197 -10.82 -31.63 -35.52
CA ASP A 197 -11.90 -30.79 -34.98
C ASP A 197 -11.48 -29.31 -34.99
N TYR A 198 -11.60 -28.69 -36.17
CA TYR A 198 -11.33 -27.28 -36.40
C TYR A 198 -12.21 -26.37 -35.53
N ASP A 199 -13.48 -26.73 -35.35
CA ASP A 199 -14.44 -25.92 -34.60
C ASP A 199 -14.06 -25.88 -33.10
N ALA A 200 -13.64 -27.01 -32.51
CA ALA A 200 -13.13 -27.03 -31.15
C ALA A 200 -11.81 -26.25 -31.00
N LYS A 201 -10.88 -26.33 -31.96
CA LYS A 201 -9.62 -25.57 -31.90
C LYS A 201 -9.84 -24.06 -32.00
N ILE A 202 -10.71 -23.62 -32.92
CA ILE A 202 -11.10 -22.20 -33.06
C ILE A 202 -11.81 -21.72 -31.79
N ALA A 203 -12.73 -22.51 -31.23
CA ALA A 203 -13.42 -22.17 -29.98
C ALA A 203 -12.43 -22.01 -28.80
N ARG A 204 -11.43 -22.89 -28.68
CA ARG A 204 -10.37 -22.76 -27.66
C ARG A 204 -9.56 -21.47 -27.82
N ALA A 205 -9.16 -21.14 -29.04
CA ALA A 205 -8.41 -19.91 -29.31
C ALA A 205 -9.24 -18.64 -29.00
N LYS A 206 -10.54 -18.62 -29.33
CA LYS A 206 -11.48 -17.55 -28.94
C LYS A 206 -11.59 -17.43 -27.42
N SER A 207 -11.77 -18.56 -26.73
CA SER A 207 -11.82 -18.59 -25.26
C SER A 207 -10.52 -18.08 -24.61
N MET A 208 -9.36 -18.34 -25.23
CA MET A 208 -8.08 -17.80 -24.76
C MET A 208 -8.02 -16.29 -24.89
N ILE A 209 -8.49 -15.72 -26.01
CA ILE A 209 -8.60 -14.26 -26.20
C ILE A 209 -9.48 -13.63 -25.11
N ASP A 210 -10.65 -14.21 -24.85
CA ASP A 210 -11.59 -13.70 -23.84
C ASP A 210 -10.98 -13.74 -22.43
N MET A 211 -10.30 -14.84 -22.09
CA MET A 211 -9.59 -14.98 -20.81
C MET A 211 -8.47 -13.94 -20.65
N VAL A 212 -7.64 -13.73 -21.68
CA VAL A 212 -6.55 -12.74 -21.66
C VAL A 212 -7.11 -11.32 -21.51
N ASN A 213 -8.18 -10.98 -22.23
CA ASN A 213 -8.85 -9.67 -22.11
C ASN A 213 -9.41 -9.45 -20.70
N SER A 214 -10.07 -10.46 -20.13
CA SER A 214 -10.62 -10.38 -18.77
C SER A 214 -9.52 -10.16 -17.74
N GLN A 215 -8.42 -10.93 -17.80
CA GLN A 215 -7.30 -10.77 -16.88
C GLN A 215 -6.62 -9.41 -17.02
N ARG A 216 -6.45 -8.91 -18.25
CA ARG A 216 -5.88 -7.58 -18.52
C ARG A 216 -6.67 -6.48 -17.82
N GLU A 217 -7.99 -6.45 -17.99
CA GLU A 217 -8.82 -5.42 -17.38
C GLU A 217 -8.90 -5.58 -15.85
N GLU A 218 -8.89 -6.80 -15.33
CA GLU A 218 -8.87 -7.04 -13.88
C GLU A 218 -7.55 -6.56 -13.23
N ILE A 219 -6.39 -6.89 -13.81
CA ILE A 219 -5.09 -6.40 -13.33
C ILE A 219 -5.04 -4.88 -13.40
N LYS A 220 -5.52 -4.29 -14.50
CA LYS A 220 -5.57 -2.84 -14.70
C LYS A 220 -6.43 -2.15 -13.63
N ALA A 221 -7.61 -2.69 -13.33
CA ALA A 221 -8.48 -2.17 -12.28
C ALA A 221 -7.81 -2.25 -10.90
N LYS A 222 -7.25 -3.41 -10.53
CA LYS A 222 -6.59 -3.61 -9.23
C LYS A 222 -5.34 -2.75 -9.06
N VAL A 223 -4.53 -2.56 -10.10
CA VAL A 223 -3.38 -1.63 -10.02
C VAL A 223 -3.85 -0.18 -9.91
N ALA A 224 -4.96 0.21 -10.56
CA ALA A 224 -5.53 1.54 -10.38
C ALA A 224 -6.03 1.77 -8.95
N GLU A 225 -6.64 0.75 -8.31
CA GLU A 225 -7.01 0.78 -6.90
C GLU A 225 -5.78 0.99 -6.00
N ILE A 226 -4.70 0.23 -6.23
CA ILE A 226 -3.44 0.39 -5.50
C ILE A 226 -2.91 1.81 -5.68
N LYS A 227 -2.84 2.32 -6.91
CA LYS A 227 -2.35 3.68 -7.19
C LYS A 227 -3.18 4.75 -6.48
N HIS A 228 -4.50 4.63 -6.53
CA HIS A 228 -5.41 5.60 -5.93
C HIS A 228 -5.25 5.64 -4.41
N ALA A 229 -5.27 4.48 -3.75
CA ALA A 229 -5.10 4.40 -2.31
C ALA A 229 -3.68 4.84 -1.89
N TRP A 230 -2.65 4.40 -2.62
CA TRP A 230 -1.25 4.73 -2.34
C TRP A 230 -0.89 6.20 -2.52
N ALA A 231 -1.63 6.95 -3.34
CA ALA A 231 -1.33 8.36 -3.60
C ALA A 231 -1.43 9.25 -2.35
N THR A 232 -2.14 8.82 -1.30
CA THR A 232 -2.40 9.65 -0.10
C THR A 232 -1.89 9.04 1.19
N VAL A 233 -1.78 7.70 1.27
CA VAL A 233 -1.40 6.97 2.47
C VAL A 233 -0.02 7.41 3.03
N PRO A 234 1.06 7.50 2.24
CA PRO A 234 2.39 7.86 2.77
C PRO A 234 2.42 9.24 3.43
N ASP A 235 1.83 10.23 2.77
CA ASP A 235 1.78 11.60 3.26
C ASP A 235 0.89 11.70 4.51
N GLN A 236 -0.26 11.01 4.52
CA GLN A 236 -1.13 10.98 5.70
C GLN A 236 -0.41 10.40 6.92
N VAL A 237 0.27 9.26 6.77
CA VAL A 237 1.03 8.67 7.89
C VAL A 237 2.18 9.56 8.32
N GLY A 238 3.00 10.02 7.37
CA GLY A 238 4.15 10.88 7.67
C GLY A 238 3.73 12.17 8.38
N ASN A 239 2.70 12.84 7.87
CA ASN A 239 2.17 14.08 8.45
C ASN A 239 1.54 13.84 9.83
N CYS A 240 0.76 12.77 10.02
CA CYS A 240 0.19 12.45 11.33
C CYS A 240 1.28 12.20 12.38
N LEU A 241 2.24 11.33 12.07
CA LEU A 241 3.32 10.99 12.99
C LEU A 241 4.21 12.21 13.28
N GLY A 242 4.51 13.02 12.26
CA GLY A 242 5.27 14.26 12.38
C GLY A 242 4.56 15.33 13.21
N ALA A 243 3.25 15.49 13.02
CA ALA A 243 2.43 16.42 13.80
C ALA A 243 2.42 16.01 15.28
N ILE A 244 2.11 14.74 15.58
CA ILE A 244 2.11 14.23 16.97
C ILE A 244 3.47 14.45 17.64
N TRP A 245 4.57 14.13 16.94
CA TRP A 245 5.92 14.37 17.45
C TRP A 245 6.19 15.84 17.77
N THR A 246 5.74 16.73 16.87
CA THR A 246 5.90 18.18 17.00
C THR A 246 5.06 18.73 18.15
N HIS A 247 3.83 18.26 18.34
CA HIS A 247 2.98 18.66 19.46
C HIS A 247 3.62 18.27 20.79
N LEU A 248 4.05 17.00 20.94
CA LEU A 248 4.72 16.54 22.16
C LEU A 248 5.95 17.40 22.51
N THR A 249 6.74 17.76 21.50
CA THR A 249 7.95 18.56 21.69
C THR A 249 7.62 20.02 22.04
N THR A 250 6.60 20.58 21.39
CA THR A 250 6.11 21.94 21.64
C THR A 250 5.54 22.05 23.05
N ASP A 251 4.66 21.13 23.45
CA ASP A 251 4.04 21.11 24.77
C ASP A 251 5.08 20.95 25.89
N ALA A 252 6.03 20.02 25.74
CA ALA A 252 7.14 19.88 26.68
C ALA A 252 7.99 21.17 26.76
N THR A 253 8.26 21.82 25.62
CA THR A 253 8.99 23.10 25.58
C THR A 253 8.23 24.20 26.30
N HIS A 254 6.90 24.26 26.14
CA HIS A 254 6.07 25.21 26.87
C HIS A 254 6.10 24.96 28.37
N LEU A 255 5.93 23.72 28.83
CA LEU A 255 6.05 23.38 30.26
C LEU A 255 7.41 23.82 30.82
N LYS A 256 8.50 23.59 30.07
CA LYS A 256 9.86 23.99 30.47
C LYS A 256 9.97 25.51 30.61
N ASN A 257 9.54 26.26 29.60
CA ASN A 257 9.63 27.73 29.59
C ASN A 257 8.81 28.36 30.73
N ARG A 258 7.66 27.76 31.07
CA ARG A 258 6.85 28.19 32.21
C ARG A 258 7.57 27.95 33.54
N LEU A 259 8.15 26.76 33.74
CA LEU A 259 8.94 26.46 34.93
C LEU A 259 10.16 27.38 35.05
N GLU A 260 10.83 27.71 33.95
CA GLU A 260 11.99 28.62 33.92
C GLU A 260 11.63 30.07 34.28
N GLY A 261 10.34 30.44 34.30
CA GLY A 261 9.86 31.75 34.77
C GLY A 261 9.49 32.73 33.65
N SER A 262 9.12 32.22 32.48
CA SER A 262 8.87 33.05 31.28
C SER A 262 7.41 33.53 31.11
N THR A 263 6.46 33.12 31.98
CA THR A 263 5.03 33.47 31.80
C THR A 263 4.28 33.63 33.13
N THR A 264 3.36 34.59 33.22
CA THR A 264 2.39 34.75 34.34
C THR A 264 1.18 33.82 34.26
N ASP A 265 1.13 32.92 33.29
CA ASP A 265 -0.03 32.08 33.02
C ASP A 265 -0.18 30.93 34.02
N PRO A 266 -1.43 30.58 34.43
CA PRO A 266 -1.68 29.41 35.26
C PRO A 266 -1.25 28.12 34.53
N MET A 267 -0.80 27.11 35.29
CA MET A 267 -0.46 25.79 34.72
C MET A 267 -1.60 25.26 33.85
N PRO A 268 -1.29 24.59 32.73
CA PRO A 268 -2.32 24.07 31.86
C PRO A 268 -3.05 22.92 32.57
N ASP A 269 -4.27 22.61 32.11
CA ASP A 269 -5.01 21.44 32.57
C ASP A 269 -4.28 20.16 32.17
N LEU A 270 -3.40 19.69 33.05
CA LEU A 270 -2.61 18.47 32.85
C LEU A 270 -3.51 17.25 32.64
N SER A 271 -4.68 17.21 33.27
CA SER A 271 -5.62 16.09 33.13
C SER A 271 -6.26 16.06 31.74
N GLY A 272 -6.62 17.24 31.20
CA GLY A 272 -7.11 17.39 29.84
C GLY A 272 -6.07 17.00 28.79
N ILE A 273 -4.80 17.39 29.01
CA ILE A 273 -3.66 17.00 28.16
C ILE A 273 -3.47 15.48 28.17
N THR A 274 -3.42 14.86 29.36
CA THR A 274 -3.30 13.39 29.50
C THR A 274 -4.41 12.66 28.72
N ARG A 275 -5.66 13.13 28.83
CA ARG A 275 -6.79 12.52 28.12
C ARG A 275 -6.62 12.61 26.61
N ALA A 276 -6.25 13.78 26.08
CA ALA A 276 -6.05 13.97 24.64
C ALA A 276 -4.94 13.07 24.07
N TYR A 277 -3.83 12.93 24.79
CA TYR A 277 -2.71 12.09 24.34
C TYR A 277 -2.96 10.57 24.53
N THR A 278 -3.84 10.17 25.45
CA THR A 278 -4.21 8.75 25.64
C THR A 278 -4.95 8.19 24.42
N GLU A 279 -5.82 9.00 23.80
CA GLU A 279 -6.55 8.62 22.59
C GLU A 279 -5.60 8.39 21.40
N VAL A 280 -4.65 9.31 21.21
CA VAL A 280 -3.59 9.18 20.20
C VAL A 280 -2.73 7.95 20.45
N ASN A 281 -2.36 7.67 21.71
CA ASN A 281 -1.56 6.49 22.03
C ASN A 281 -2.24 5.20 21.59
N SER A 282 -3.54 5.12 21.83
CA SER A 282 -4.37 3.97 21.43
C SER A 282 -4.43 3.81 19.91
N ALA A 283 -4.49 4.91 19.16
CA ALA A 283 -4.49 4.88 17.70
C ALA A 283 -3.12 4.52 17.11
N LEU A 284 -2.02 5.03 17.67
CA LEU A 284 -0.65 4.64 17.27
C LEU A 284 -0.41 3.14 17.50
N LYS A 285 -0.82 2.63 18.66
CA LYS A 285 -0.76 1.20 18.97
C LYS A 285 -1.62 0.37 18.02
N TYR A 286 -2.84 0.83 17.70
CA TYR A 286 -3.69 0.18 16.72
C TYR A 286 -3.03 0.14 15.34
N TYR A 287 -2.52 1.27 14.85
CA TYR A 287 -1.79 1.35 13.58
C TYR A 287 -0.65 0.32 13.54
N ALA A 288 0.23 0.34 14.54
CA ALA A 288 1.40 -0.54 14.60
C ALA A 288 1.04 -2.03 14.68
N THR A 289 -0.13 -2.36 15.24
CA THR A 289 -0.63 -3.73 15.37
C THR A 289 -1.40 -4.18 14.14
N ASN A 290 -2.25 -3.32 13.57
CA ASN A 290 -3.11 -3.65 12.44
C ASN A 290 -2.30 -3.89 11.17
N VAL A 291 -1.26 -3.08 10.97
CA VAL A 291 -0.30 -3.24 9.87
C VAL A 291 0.43 -4.60 9.91
N ASN A 292 0.57 -5.25 11.08
CA ASN A 292 1.14 -6.60 11.14
C ASN A 292 0.26 -7.68 10.48
N LYS A 293 -0.99 -7.37 10.12
CA LYS A 293 -1.88 -8.31 9.43
C LYS A 293 -1.55 -8.44 7.93
N MET A 294 -0.66 -7.61 7.40
CA MET A 294 -0.14 -7.77 6.04
C MET A 294 0.56 -9.12 5.90
N ARG A 295 0.45 -9.75 4.72
CA ARG A 295 1.12 -11.03 4.48
C ARG A 295 2.64 -10.80 4.35
N PRO A 296 3.47 -11.65 4.99
CA PRO A 296 4.92 -11.59 4.86
C PRO A 296 5.38 -11.96 3.43
#